data_AF-A0A673MHD9-F1
#
_entry.id   AF-A0A673MHD9-F1
#
_cell.length_a   1.000
_cell.length_b   1.000
_cell.length_c   1.000
_cell.angle_alpha   90.00
_cell.angle_beta   90.00
_cell.angle_gamma   90.00
#
_symmetry.space_group_name_H-M   'P 1'
#
loop_
_entity.id
_entity.type
_entity.pdbx_description
1 polymer ?
#
loop_
_entity_poly.entity_id
_entity_poly.type
_entity_poly.pdbx_seq_one_letter_code
_entity_poly.pdbx_strand_id
1 'polypeptide(L)'
;MADLEINPKNKKQRTQLDDTAPSGLPVDENHFLSGNPAHWSVEEVCQFISSLQGCEDLASQFLSQEIDGQALMLLKEEHLMSTMNIKLGPALKICASINSLKD
;
A
#
# COMPACT_ATOMS: atom_id res chain seq x y z
N MET A 1 46.20 -0.71 53.45
CA MET A 1 45.71 0.49 54.14
C MET A 1 44.61 1.05 53.25
N ALA A 2 43.41 1.29 53.79
CA ALA A 2 42.18 1.66 53.07
C ALA A 2 41.64 0.66 52.02
N ASP A 3 40.75 -0.23 52.48
CA ASP A 3 39.50 -0.48 51.76
C ASP A 3 38.56 0.73 51.97
N LEU A 4 37.74 1.09 50.97
CA LEU A 4 36.34 1.51 51.15
C LEU A 4 35.64 1.78 49.80
N GLU A 5 34.42 1.27 49.72
CA GLU A 5 33.47 1.28 48.60
C GLU A 5 32.73 2.64 48.46
N ILE A 6 31.75 2.73 47.52
CA ILE A 6 30.71 3.77 47.26
C ILE A 6 30.94 4.54 45.94
N ASN A 7 29.96 4.77 45.04
CA ASN A 7 28.63 4.20 44.77
C ASN A 7 28.13 4.81 43.42
N PRO A 8 27.38 4.11 42.54
CA PRO A 8 26.96 4.67 41.25
C PRO A 8 25.68 5.53 41.31
N LYS A 9 25.44 6.30 40.23
CA LYS A 9 24.20 7.04 39.85
C LYS A 9 23.91 8.36 40.56
N ASN A 10 24.05 9.48 39.83
CA ASN A 10 23.05 10.55 39.62
C ASN A 10 23.59 11.59 38.62
N LYS A 11 23.03 11.80 37.42
CA LYS A 11 21.71 12.33 37.00
C LYS A 11 21.64 13.87 36.91
N LYS A 12 21.10 14.35 35.76
CA LYS A 12 20.83 15.75 35.32
C LYS A 12 22.00 16.39 34.52
N GLN A 13 21.80 17.18 33.44
CA GLN A 13 20.55 17.65 32.83
C GLN A 13 20.65 18.02 31.33
N ARG A 14 19.73 17.46 30.54
CA ARG A 14 18.95 18.06 29.42
C ARG A 14 19.63 18.93 28.33
N THR A 15 19.80 18.29 27.17
CA THR A 15 19.54 18.76 25.78
C THR A 15 18.96 17.54 25.02
N GLN A 16 18.06 17.56 24.02
CA GLN A 16 17.21 18.58 23.35
C GLN A 16 17.95 19.77 22.68
N LEU A 17 17.75 20.09 21.40
CA LEU A 17 16.79 19.61 20.37
C LEU A 17 17.58 18.96 19.21
N ASP A 18 17.10 17.96 18.48
CA ASP A 18 16.00 18.06 17.52
C ASP A 18 15.00 16.88 17.50
N ASP A 19 13.71 17.24 17.43
CA ASP A 19 12.63 16.35 17.00
C ASP A 19 12.51 16.39 15.47
N THR A 20 12.44 15.23 14.81
CA THR A 20 11.37 14.89 13.86
C THR A 20 11.46 13.39 13.56
N ALA A 21 10.72 12.59 14.32
CA ALA A 21 10.19 11.36 13.75
C ALA A 21 9.13 11.76 12.70
N PRO A 22 9.11 11.17 11.49
CA PRO A 22 7.88 11.15 10.72
C PRO A 22 6.91 10.24 11.47
N SER A 23 6.07 10.86 12.30
CA SER A 23 4.95 10.23 12.97
C SER A 23 4.18 9.36 11.99
N GLY A 24 3.77 8.17 12.45
CA GLY A 24 2.84 7.33 11.70
C GLY A 24 1.56 8.11 11.42
N LEU A 25 1.43 8.60 10.20
CA LEU A 25 0.13 8.85 9.59
C LEU A 25 -0.30 7.51 8.99
N PRO A 26 -1.53 7.01 9.27
CA PRO A 26 -2.17 6.19 8.27
C PRO A 26 -2.30 7.08 7.04
N VAL A 27 -1.47 6.82 6.02
CA VAL A 27 -1.73 7.36 4.69
C VAL A 27 -3.12 6.84 4.32
N ASP A 28 -4.04 7.76 4.06
CA ASP A 28 -5.34 7.42 3.48
C ASP A 28 -5.06 7.08 2.01
N GLU A 29 -4.56 5.85 1.81
CA GLU A 29 -3.70 5.47 0.68
C GLU A 29 -4.44 5.40 -0.66
N ASN A 30 -5.73 5.76 -0.68
CA ASN A 30 -6.59 5.78 -1.85
C ASN A 30 -6.95 7.18 -2.37
N HIS A 31 -6.56 8.27 -1.69
CA HIS A 31 -6.95 9.63 -2.09
C HIS A 31 -6.26 10.15 -3.37
N PHE A 32 -5.30 9.43 -3.94
CA PHE A 32 -4.48 9.91 -5.06
C PHE A 32 -5.16 9.81 -6.44
N LEU A 33 -6.14 8.90 -6.63
CA LEU A 33 -6.88 8.74 -7.88
C LEU A 33 -8.21 9.50 -7.86
N SER A 34 -8.12 10.83 -7.89
CA SER A 34 -9.29 11.72 -7.95
C SER A 34 -9.95 11.73 -9.33
N GLY A 35 -10.77 10.71 -9.65
CA GLY A 35 -11.48 10.61 -10.93
C GLY A 35 -12.46 9.44 -11.01
N ASN A 36 -13.29 9.40 -12.06
CA ASN A 36 -14.13 8.24 -12.36
C ASN A 36 -13.21 7.06 -12.76
N PRO A 37 -13.22 5.91 -12.07
CA PRO A 37 -12.30 4.81 -12.37
C PRO A 37 -12.47 4.20 -13.76
N ALA A 38 -13.62 4.38 -14.41
CA ALA A 38 -13.82 3.99 -15.80
C ALA A 38 -13.00 4.84 -16.80
N HIS A 39 -12.43 5.97 -16.38
CA HIS A 39 -11.60 6.86 -17.20
C HIS A 39 -10.09 6.77 -16.88
N TRP A 40 -9.68 5.92 -15.93
CA TRP A 40 -8.27 5.76 -15.58
C TRP A 40 -7.45 5.24 -16.76
N SER A 41 -6.27 5.82 -16.93
CA SER A 41 -5.21 5.29 -17.79
C SER A 41 -4.66 3.98 -17.25
N VAL A 42 -3.93 3.24 -18.09
CA VAL A 42 -3.21 2.01 -17.66
C VAL A 42 -2.26 2.30 -16.50
N GLU A 43 -1.64 3.48 -16.45
CA GLU A 43 -0.75 3.87 -15.35
C GLU A 43 -1.51 4.04 -14.03
N GLU A 44 -2.65 4.74 -14.03
CA GLU A 44 -3.52 4.89 -12.85
C GLU A 44 -4.06 3.54 -12.36
N VAL A 45 -4.44 2.64 -13.27
CA VAL A 45 -4.81 1.25 -12.92
C VAL A 45 -3.66 0.50 -12.28
N CYS A 46 -2.44 0.64 -12.80
CA CYS A 46 -1.26 0.00 -12.22
C CYS A 46 -0.95 0.55 -10.82
N GLN A 47 -1.07 1.87 -10.62
CA GLN A 47 -0.92 2.49 -9.30
C GLN A 47 -1.99 1.98 -8.32
N PHE A 48 -3.26 1.91 -8.72
CA PHE A 48 -4.34 1.32 -7.92
C PHE A 48 -4.06 -0.13 -7.52
N ILE A 49 -3.65 -1.00 -8.45
CA ILE A 49 -3.32 -2.39 -8.12
C ILE A 49 -2.11 -2.46 -7.19
N SER A 50 -1.13 -1.57 -7.35
CA SER A 50 0.06 -1.53 -6.50
C SER A 50 -0.19 -1.04 -5.07
N SER A 51 -1.23 -0.24 -4.81
CA SER A 51 -1.60 0.18 -3.45
C SER A 51 -2.43 -0.88 -2.69
N LEU A 52 -2.89 -1.93 -3.35
CA LEU A 52 -3.58 -3.03 -2.69
C LEU A 52 -2.58 -3.94 -1.96
N GLN A 53 -2.56 -3.88 -0.63
CA GLN A 53 -1.65 -4.65 0.22
C GLN A 53 -1.51 -6.14 -0.20
N GLY A 54 -0.29 -6.56 -0.55
CA GLY A 54 0.03 -7.90 -1.04
C GLY A 54 -0.31 -8.16 -2.52
N CYS A 55 -0.50 -7.11 -3.31
CA CYS A 55 -0.72 -7.14 -4.76
C CYS A 55 0.30 -6.25 -5.53
N GLU A 56 1.31 -5.73 -4.84
CA GLU A 56 2.28 -4.74 -5.33
C GLU A 56 2.94 -5.20 -6.65
N ASP A 57 3.39 -6.46 -6.70
CA ASP A 57 4.03 -7.07 -7.86
C ASP A 57 3.08 -7.27 -9.07
N LEU A 58 1.76 -7.30 -8.84
CA LEU A 58 0.76 -7.60 -9.87
C LEU A 58 0.53 -6.42 -10.83
N ALA A 59 0.88 -5.18 -10.44
CA ALA A 59 0.76 -4.00 -11.30
C ALA A 59 1.50 -4.18 -12.64
N SER A 60 2.66 -4.86 -12.63
CA SER A 60 3.42 -5.20 -13.84
C SER A 60 2.62 -6.05 -14.85
N GLN A 61 1.71 -6.89 -14.35
CA GLN A 61 0.88 -7.77 -15.16
C GLN A 61 -0.33 -7.05 -15.76
N PHE A 62 -0.90 -6.08 -15.03
CA PHE A 62 -1.93 -5.18 -15.55
C PHE A 62 -1.37 -4.26 -16.63
N LEU A 63 -0.15 -3.74 -16.44
CA LEU A 63 0.58 -2.98 -17.47
C LEU A 63 0.81 -3.81 -18.73
N SER A 64 1.29 -5.06 -18.58
CA SER A 64 1.57 -5.95 -19.72
C SER A 64 0.32 -6.42 -20.46
N GLN A 65 -0.87 -6.30 -19.88
CA GLN A 65 -2.15 -6.57 -20.55
C GLN A 65 -2.89 -5.30 -20.98
N GLU A 66 -2.25 -4.13 -20.86
CA GLU A 66 -2.80 -2.82 -21.24
C GLU A 66 -4.18 -2.54 -20.61
N ILE A 67 -4.38 -2.97 -19.36
CA ILE A 67 -5.65 -2.81 -18.64
C ILE A 67 -5.87 -1.34 -18.28
N ASP A 68 -6.76 -0.67 -19.01
CA ASP A 68 -7.28 0.67 -18.69
C ASP A 68 -8.46 0.61 -17.71
N GLY A 69 -8.98 1.76 -17.31
CA GLY A 69 -10.11 1.88 -16.38
C GLY A 69 -11.40 1.23 -16.88
N GLN A 70 -11.65 1.23 -18.20
CA GLN A 70 -12.82 0.56 -18.79
C GLN A 70 -12.68 -0.96 -18.69
N ALA A 71 -11.51 -1.49 -19.04
CA ALA A 71 -11.18 -2.90 -18.90
C ALA A 71 -11.24 -3.35 -17.42
N LEU A 72 -10.66 -2.57 -16.50
CA LEU A 72 -10.69 -2.79 -15.06
C LEU A 72 -12.13 -2.96 -14.54
N MET A 73 -13.05 -2.05 -14.93
CA MET A 73 -14.45 -2.11 -14.52
C MET A 73 -15.21 -3.34 -15.04
N LEU A 74 -14.72 -3.98 -16.11
CA LEU A 74 -15.25 -5.20 -16.71
C LEU A 74 -14.55 -6.49 -16.22
N LEU A 75 -13.49 -6.39 -15.43
CA LEU A 75 -12.81 -7.57 -14.88
C LEU A 75 -13.70 -8.35 -13.92
N LYS A 76 -13.49 -9.66 -13.93
CA LYS A 76 -14.14 -10.66 -13.09
C LYS A 76 -13.08 -11.60 -12.54
N GLU A 77 -13.40 -12.31 -11.46
CA GLU A 77 -12.54 -13.32 -10.85
C GLU A 77 -12.04 -14.35 -11.88
N GLU A 78 -12.91 -14.79 -12.81
CA GLU A 78 -12.55 -15.73 -13.88
C GLU A 78 -11.43 -15.23 -14.80
N HIS A 79 -11.39 -13.92 -15.10
CA HIS A 79 -10.35 -13.30 -15.92
C HIS A 79 -9.02 -13.23 -15.17
N LEU A 80 -9.04 -12.79 -13.90
CA LEU A 80 -7.85 -12.71 -13.05
C LEU A 80 -7.22 -14.10 -12.86
N MET A 81 -8.04 -15.11 -12.55
CA MET A 81 -7.52 -16.45 -12.25
C MET A 81 -7.14 -17.25 -13.49
N SER A 82 -7.92 -17.19 -14.57
CA SER A 82 -7.72 -18.05 -15.74
C SER A 82 -6.84 -17.39 -16.82
N THR A 83 -6.99 -16.09 -17.03
CA THR A 83 -6.28 -15.35 -18.10
C THR A 83 -5.01 -14.69 -17.58
N MET A 84 -5.05 -14.11 -16.38
CA MET A 84 -3.88 -13.52 -15.72
C MET A 84 -3.14 -14.51 -14.81
N ASN A 85 -3.66 -15.72 -14.60
CA ASN A 85 -3.04 -16.75 -13.75
C ASN A 85 -2.76 -16.24 -12.30
N ILE A 86 -3.57 -15.29 -11.83
CA ILE A 86 -3.49 -14.73 -10.47
C ILE A 86 -4.12 -15.73 -9.49
N LYS A 87 -3.48 -15.92 -8.33
CA LYS A 87 -4.00 -16.84 -7.30
C LYS A 87 -5.31 -16.32 -6.69
N LEU A 88 -6.17 -17.24 -6.25
CA LEU A 88 -7.49 -16.94 -5.65
C LEU A 88 -7.44 -15.82 -4.58
N GLY A 89 -6.47 -15.85 -3.67
CA GLY A 89 -6.36 -14.84 -2.60
C GLY A 89 -6.24 -13.39 -3.12
N PRO A 90 -5.21 -13.05 -3.91
CA PRO A 90 -5.13 -11.75 -4.56
C PRO A 90 -6.29 -11.45 -5.53
N ALA A 91 -6.80 -12.43 -6.27
CA ALA A 91 -7.95 -12.23 -7.17
C ALA A 91 -9.20 -11.75 -6.42
N LEU A 92 -9.52 -12.37 -5.28
CA LEU A 92 -10.63 -11.96 -4.42
C LEU A 92 -10.44 -10.55 -3.84
N LYS A 93 -9.20 -10.18 -3.45
CA LYS A 93 -8.88 -8.81 -3.00
C LYS A 93 -9.16 -7.79 -4.11
N ILE A 94 -8.61 -8.01 -5.30
CA ILE A 94 -8.78 -7.11 -6.44
C ILE A 94 -10.26 -6.97 -6.81
N CYS A 95 -11.02 -8.07 -6.88
CA CYS A 95 -12.45 -8.01 -7.15
C CYS A 95 -13.24 -7.25 -6.08
N ALA A 96 -12.91 -7.41 -4.80
CA ALA A 96 -13.54 -6.63 -3.72
C ALA A 96 -13.24 -5.13 -3.88
N SER A 97 -11.98 -4.76 -4.11
CA SER A 97 -11.56 -3.36 -4.32
C SER A 97 -12.20 -2.73 -5.57
N ILE A 98 -12.31 -3.46 -6.69
CA ILE A 98 -12.99 -2.99 -7.91
C ILE A 98 -14.50 -2.78 -7.67
N ASN A 99 -15.14 -3.60 -6.83
CA ASN A 99 -16.55 -3.40 -6.52
C ASN A 99 -16.77 -2.14 -5.69
N SER A 100 -15.90 -1.85 -4.71
CA SER A 100 -15.94 -0.59 -3.93
C SER A 100 -15.61 0.67 -4.73
N LEU A 101 -15.20 0.55 -6.00
CA LEU A 101 -15.05 1.67 -6.94
C LEU A 101 -16.33 1.98 -7.74
N LYS A 102 -17.39 1.18 -7.57
CA LYS A 102 -18.67 1.28 -8.30
C LYS A 102 -19.84 1.78 -7.44
N ASP A 103 -19.62 1.90 -6.13
CA ASP A 103 -20.57 2.41 -5.13
C ASP A 103 -20.49 3.96 -5.01
#